data_AF-A0A7J4RW70-F1
#
_entry.id   AF-A0A7J4RW70-F1
#
_cell.length_a   1.000
_cell.length_b   1.000
_cell.length_c   1.000
_cell.angle_alpha   90.00
_cell.angle_beta   90.00
_cell.angle_gamma   90.00
#
_symmetry.space_group_name_H-M   'P 1'
#
loop_
_entity.id
_entity.type
_entity.pdbx_description
1 polymer ?
#
loop_
_entity_poly.entity_id
_entity_poly.type
_entity_poly.pdbx_seq_one_letter_code
_entity_poly.pdbx_strand_id
1 'polypeptide(L)' 'MPERTLGDNPYNVVHQLTKTLEFLSRVDKYIEDAAKTNNAKFEEMWKIIKTDREKHASLLKEFLVTEMKENRF' A
#
# COMPACT_ATOMS: atom_id res chain seq x y z
N MET A 1 -29.87 8.17 -16.08
CA MET A 1 -29.16 8.44 -14.82
C MET A 1 -27.68 8.57 -15.17
N PRO A 2 -27.01 9.72 -15.00
CA PRO A 2 -25.58 9.77 -15.27
C PRO A 2 -24.83 9.10 -14.12
N GLU A 3 -23.96 8.16 -14.45
CA GLU A 3 -23.03 7.48 -13.54
C GLU A 3 -22.18 8.52 -12.78
N ARG A 4 -22.32 8.55 -11.46
CA ARG A 4 -21.38 9.24 -10.56
C ARG A 4 -20.23 8.27 -10.26
N THR A 5 -19.29 8.08 -11.18
CA THR A 5 -18.21 7.08 -11.03
C THR A 5 -16.81 7.68 -10.83
N LEU A 6 -16.68 9.02 -10.83
CA LEU A 6 -15.40 9.68 -10.58
C LEU A 6 -15.19 10.09 -9.10
N GLY A 7 -16.26 10.31 -8.33
CA GLY A 7 -16.14 10.81 -6.94
C GLY A 7 -15.52 9.82 -5.96
N ASP A 8 -15.67 8.52 -6.19
CA ASP A 8 -15.20 7.49 -5.26
C ASP A 8 -13.80 6.96 -5.58
N ASN A 9 -13.34 7.08 -6.83
CA ASN A 9 -12.08 6.45 -7.27
C ASN A 9 -10.83 7.09 -6.62
N PRO A 10 -10.64 8.42 -6.63
CA PRO A 10 -9.51 9.03 -5.94
C PRO A 10 -9.57 8.83 -4.42
N TYR A 11 -10.77 8.87 -3.83
CA TYR A 11 -10.98 8.57 -2.42
C TYR A 11 -10.57 7.13 -2.06
N ASN A 12 -11.00 6.15 -2.85
CA ASN A 12 -10.66 4.75 -2.66
C ASN A 12 -9.14 4.52 -2.77
N VAL A 13 -8.47 5.20 -3.72
CA VAL A 13 -7.02 5.12 -3.87
C VAL A 13 -6.30 5.72 -2.68
N VAL A 14 -6.71 6.90 -2.20
CA VAL A 14 -6.15 7.51 -0.98
C VAL A 14 -6.33 6.58 0.22
N HIS A 15 -7.53 6.05 0.43
CA HIS A 15 -7.83 5.13 1.53
C HIS A 15 -6.95 3.87 1.51
N GLN A 16 -6.80 3.25 0.33
CA GLN A 16 -5.93 2.07 0.19
C GLN A 16 -4.46 2.40 0.35
N LEU A 17 -4.01 3.58 -0.11
CA LEU A 17 -2.65 4.05 0.09
C LEU A 17 -2.37 4.25 1.58
N THR A 18 -3.27 4.90 2.33
CA THR A 18 -3.14 5.09 3.78
C THR A 18 -2.99 3.74 4.49
N LYS A 19 -3.87 2.77 4.22
CA LYS A 19 -3.76 1.42 4.81
C LYS A 19 -2.46 0.72 4.45
N THR A 20 -1.99 0.89 3.22
CA THR A 20 -0.74 0.28 2.77
C THR A 20 0.46 0.91 3.48
N LEU A 21 0.48 2.22 3.65
CA LEU A 21 1.52 2.93 4.40
C LEU A 21 1.49 2.59 5.90
N GLU A 22 0.30 2.46 6.49
CA GLU A 22 0.15 1.99 7.87
C GLU A 22 0.72 0.59 8.07
N PHE A 23 0.46 -0.33 7.14
CA PHE A 23 1.07 -1.66 7.16
C PHE A 23 2.61 -1.57 7.05
N LEU A 24 3.12 -0.81 6.07
CA LEU A 24 4.55 -0.64 5.85
C LEU A 24 5.26 -0.01 7.06
N SER A 25 4.59 0.86 7.82
CA SER A 25 5.14 1.44 9.05
C SER A 25 5.33 0.43 10.20
N ARG A 26 4.69 -0.75 10.11
CA ARG A 26 4.68 -1.77 11.17
C ARG A 26 5.38 -3.06 10.77
N VAL A 27 5.47 -3.37 9.47
CA VAL A 27 5.95 -4.67 8.98
C VAL A 27 7.38 -4.99 9.39
N ASP A 28 8.24 -3.98 9.57
CA ASP A 28 9.61 -4.19 10.05
C ASP A 28 9.64 -4.82 11.45
N LYS A 29 8.70 -4.46 12.33
CA LYS A 29 8.54 -5.11 13.63
C LYS A 29 8.13 -6.58 13.50
N TYR A 30 7.30 -6.93 12.51
CA TYR A 30 6.90 -8.32 12.27
C TYR A 30 8.08 -9.16 11.77
N ILE A 31 8.94 -8.58 10.93
CA ILE A 31 10.19 -9.19 10.47
C ILE A 31 11.12 -9.42 11.66
N GLU A 32 11.31 -8.41 12.51
CA GLU A 32 12.13 -8.54 13.73
C GLU A 32 11.61 -9.61 14.68
N ASP A 33 10.31 -9.66 14.92
CA ASP A 33 9.69 -10.66 15.80
C ASP A 33 9.82 -12.07 15.20
N ALA A 34 9.72 -12.22 13.89
CA ALA A 34 10.00 -13.49 13.21
C ALA A 34 11.47 -13.92 13.38
N ALA A 35 12.42 -12.99 13.21
CA ALA A 35 13.85 -13.25 13.37
C ALA A 35 14.21 -13.71 14.80
N LYS A 36 13.59 -13.12 15.83
CA LYS A 36 13.76 -13.53 17.24
C LYS A 36 13.35 -14.98 17.50
N THR A 37 12.47 -15.55 16.67
CA THR A 37 12.03 -16.95 16.79
C THR A 37 12.88 -17.94 15.98
N ASN A 38 13.98 -17.50 15.36
CA ASN A 38 14.81 -18.28 14.43
C ASN A 38 14.00 -18.93 13.29
N ASN A 39 12.87 -18.34 12.91
CA ASN A 39 12.00 -18.87 11.86
C ASN A 39 12.28 -18.15 10.53
N ALA A 40 13.34 -18.58 9.84
CA ALA A 40 13.78 -17.98 8.58
C ALA A 40 12.69 -17.95 7.50
N LYS A 41 11.85 -19.00 7.42
CA LYS A 41 10.72 -19.05 6.49
C LYS A 41 9.68 -17.97 6.78
N PHE A 42 9.43 -17.71 8.05
CA PHE A 42 8.47 -16.68 8.48
C PHE A 42 9.02 -15.27 8.23
N GLU A 43 10.32 -15.07 8.45
CA GLU A 43 11.01 -13.82 8.10
C GLU A 43 10.97 -13.54 6.59
N GLU A 44 11.29 -14.54 5.76
CA GLU A 44 11.25 -14.45 4.31
C GLU A 44 9.85 -14.11 3.79
N MET A 45 8.81 -14.76 4.35
CA MET A 45 7.42 -14.47 4.02
C MET A 45 7.09 -12.99 4.27
N TRP A 46 7.49 -12.43 5.43
CA TRP A 46 7.23 -11.01 5.71
C TRP A 46 8.01 -10.07 4.79
N LYS A 47 9.25 -10.40 4.42
CA LYS A 47 10.04 -9.64 3.44
C LYS A 47 9.38 -9.61 2.06
N ILE A 48 8.82 -10.74 1.60
CA ILE A 48 8.05 -10.82 0.35
C ILE A 48 6.82 -9.92 0.43
N ILE A 49 6.02 -10.04 1.51
CA ILE A 49 4.81 -9.22 1.70
C ILE A 49 5.16 -7.72 1.75
N LYS A 50 6.24 -7.33 2.43
CA LYS A 50 6.73 -5.94 2.47
C LYS A 50 7.02 -5.43 1.06
N THR A 51 7.82 -6.18 0.30
CA THR A 51 8.22 -5.80 -1.06
C THR A 51 7.01 -5.60 -1.98
N ASP A 52 6.01 -6.48 -1.90
CA ASP A 52 4.81 -6.36 -2.72
C ASP A 52 3.92 -5.18 -2.28
N ARG A 53 3.86 -4.88 -0.98
CA ARG A 53 3.14 -3.72 -0.46
C ARG A 53 3.82 -2.40 -0.84
N GLU A 54 5.15 -2.37 -0.91
CA GLU A 54 5.89 -1.21 -1.44
C GLU A 54 5.55 -0.95 -2.91
N LYS A 55 5.49 -2.00 -3.74
CA LYS A 55 5.04 -1.89 -5.14
C LYS A 55 3.61 -1.36 -5.24
N HIS A 56 2.69 -1.87 -4.41
CA HIS A 56 1.31 -1.36 -4.37
C HIS A 56 1.25 0.12 -3.97
N ALA A 57 2.03 0.55 -2.97
CA ALA A 57 2.07 1.96 -2.56
C ALA A 57 2.57 2.87 -3.69
N SER A 58 3.60 2.45 -4.43
CA SER A 58 4.11 3.19 -5.58
C SER A 58 3.06 3.36 -6.67
N LEU A 59 2.36 2.29 -7.06
CA LEU A 59 1.30 2.35 -8.08
C LEU A 59 0.16 3.29 -7.67
N LEU A 60 -0.29 3.20 -6.42
CA LEU A 60 -1.36 4.06 -5.91
C LEU A 60 -0.92 5.54 -5.89
N LYS A 61 0.33 5.81 -5.49
CA LYS A 61 0.90 7.15 -5.49
C LYS A 61 1.03 7.72 -6.91
N GLU A 62 1.50 6.93 -7.87
CA GLU A 62 1.62 7.33 -9.27
C GLU A 62 0.26 7.67 -9.89
N PHE A 63 -0.76 6.87 -9.60
CA PHE A 63 -2.13 7.16 -10.00
C PHE A 63 -2.61 8.51 -9.44
N LEU A 64 -2.45 8.75 -8.13
CA LEU A 64 -2.86 10.01 -7.51
C LEU A 64 -2.14 11.23 -8.12
N VAL A 65 -0.82 11.12 -8.34
CA VAL A 65 -0.04 12.18 -8.99
C VAL A 65 -0.55 12.47 -10.39
N THR A 66 -0.95 11.44 -11.12
CA THR A 66 -1.52 11.57 -12.48
C THR A 66 -2.88 12.27 -12.43
N GLU A 67 -3.80 11.81 -11.59
CA GLU A 67 -5.13 12.43 -11.44
C GLU A 67 -5.05 13.89 -10.99
N MET A 68 -4.11 14.22 -10.09
CA MET A 68 -3.86 15.61 -9.67
C MET A 68 -3.33 16.48 -10.81
N LYS A 69 -2.40 15.97 -11.62
CA LYS A 69 -1.87 16.71 -12.79
C LYS A 69 -2.93 16.96 -13.86
N GLU A 70 -3.88 16.05 -14.00
CA GLU A 70 -4.94 16.12 -14.98
C GLU A 70 -6.20 16.85 -14.47
N ASN A 71 -6.15 17.47 -13.29
CA ASN A 71 -7.28 18.17 -12.64
C ASN A 71 -8.56 17.31 -12.55
N ARG A 72 -8.40 16.01 -12.30
CA ARG A 72 -9.51 15.06 -12.11
C ARG A 72 -9.84 14.82 -10.62
N PHE A 73 -9.32 15.68 -9.76
CA PHE A 73 -9.50 15.69 -8.31
C PHE A 73 -10.45 16.79 -7.86
#